data_AF-A0A356BHM9-F1
#
_entry.id   AF-A0A356BHM9-F1
#
_cell.length_a   1.000
_cell.length_b   1.000
_cell.length_c   1.000
_cell.angle_alpha   90.00
_cell.angle_beta   90.00
_cell.angle_gamma   90.00
#
_symmetry.space_group_name_H-M   'P 1'
#
loop_
_entity.id
_entity.type
_entity.pdbx_description
1 polymer ?
#
loop_
_entity_poly.entity_id
_entity_poly.type
_entity_poly.pdbx_seq_one_letter_code
_entity_poly.pdbx_strand_id
1 'polypeptide(L)'
;QQSSSLVIRGIYRYSRNPMYLGFLLLLLALACYLMNVAAIALLPLFVLYMNRFQIAPEERFLLQKFGADYQAYCERVRRWL
;
A
#
# COMPACT_ATOMS: atom_id res chain seq x y z
N GLN A 1 19.18 -13.72 0.81
CA GLN A 1 19.14 -13.05 -0.51
C GLN A 1 18.72 -11.60 -0.30
N GLN A 2 19.67 -10.67 -0.29
CA GLN A 2 19.38 -9.24 -0.19
C GLN A 2 18.74 -8.80 -1.51
N SER A 3 17.45 -8.48 -1.49
CA SER A 3 16.80 -7.81 -2.62
C SER A 3 17.45 -6.43 -2.81
N SER A 4 18.32 -6.33 -3.81
CA SER A 4 19.13 -5.15 -4.17
C SER A 4 18.43 -4.21 -5.15
N SER A 5 17.16 -4.43 -5.45
CA SER A 5 16.45 -3.67 -6.48
C SER A 5 15.03 -3.34 -6.02
N LEU A 6 14.77 -2.05 -5.87
CA LEU A 6 13.44 -1.50 -5.65
C LEU A 6 12.55 -1.96 -6.82
N VAL A 7 11.48 -2.71 -6.54
CA VAL A 7 10.57 -3.20 -7.59
C VAL A 7 9.64 -2.05 -7.99
N ILE A 8 10.13 -1.19 -8.87
CA ILE A 8 9.44 -0.01 -9.41
C ILE A 8 8.83 -0.25 -10.80
N ARG A 9 8.84 -1.50 -11.27
CA ARG A 9 8.30 -1.91 -12.57
C ARG A 9 6.88 -2.48 -12.41
N GLY A 10 6.00 -2.18 -13.36
CA GLY A 10 4.62 -2.68 -13.38
C GLY A 10 3.65 -1.85 -12.54
N ILE A 11 2.85 -2.52 -11.73
CA ILE A 11 1.73 -1.91 -10.96
C ILE A 11 2.26 -0.94 -9.88
N TYR A 12 3.48 -1.20 -9.37
CA TYR A 12 4.18 -0.31 -8.44
C TYR A 12 4.55 1.05 -9.05
N ARG A 13 4.51 1.23 -10.38
CA ARG A 13 4.65 2.54 -11.02
C ARG A 13 3.47 3.48 -10.73
N TYR A 14 2.29 2.92 -10.51
CA TYR A 14 1.04 3.68 -10.36
C TYR A 14 0.64 3.90 -8.91
N SER A 15 1.05 3.01 -8.01
CA SER A 15 0.84 3.17 -6.58
C SER A 15 1.97 2.49 -5.84
N ARG A 16 2.46 3.09 -4.75
CA ARG A 16 3.47 2.44 -3.88
C ARG A 16 2.95 1.15 -3.24
N ASN A 17 1.62 0.99 -3.20
CA ASN A 17 0.93 0.05 -2.34
C ASN A 17 -0.23 -0.68 -3.07
N PRO A 18 0.01 -1.29 -4.25
CA PRO A 18 -1.05 -1.87 -5.06
C PRO A 18 -1.67 -3.13 -4.43
N MET A 19 -0.90 -3.85 -3.61
CA MET A 19 -1.38 -5.00 -2.86
C MET A 19 -2.52 -4.61 -1.90
N TYR A 20 -2.40 -3.47 -1.23
CA TYR A 20 -3.42 -2.98 -0.30
C TYR A 20 -4.68 -2.50 -1.02
N LEU A 21 -4.55 -1.95 -2.22
CA LEU A 21 -5.66 -1.66 -3.12
C LEU A 21 -6.42 -2.94 -3.53
N GLY A 22 -5.68 -4.00 -3.88
CA GLY A 22 -6.27 -5.31 -4.17
C GLY A 22 -6.99 -5.90 -2.96
N PHE A 23 -6.39 -5.84 -1.77
CA PHE A 23 -7.02 -6.27 -0.52
C PHE A 23 -8.30 -5.48 -0.20
N LEU A 24 -8.29 -4.17 -0.40
CA LEU A 24 -9.45 -3.30 -0.23
C LEU A 24 -10.59 -3.72 -1.16
N LEU A 25 -10.29 -3.94 -2.45
CA LEU A 25 -11.26 -4.42 -3.43
C LEU A 25 -11.83 -5.80 -3.05
N LEU A 26 -10.99 -6.70 -2.56
CA LEU A 26 -11.40 -8.06 -2.15
C LEU A 26 -12.28 -8.02 -0.90
N LEU A 27 -11.90 -7.23 0.12
CA LEU A 27 -12.70 -6.98 1.31
C LEU A 27 -14.03 -6.27 0.97
N LEU A 28 -14.02 -5.35 0.00
CA LEU A 28 -15.23 -4.69 -0.50
C LEU A 28 -16.16 -5.67 -1.21
N ALA A 29 -15.61 -6.52 -2.09
CA ALA A 29 -16.37 -7.59 -2.73
C ALA A 29 -16.97 -8.56 -1.71
N LEU A 30 -16.21 -8.93 -0.68
CA LEU A 30 -16.68 -9.80 0.41
C LEU A 30 -17.77 -9.11 1.25
N ALA A 31 -17.58 -7.83 1.59
CA ALA A 31 -18.56 -7.06 2.35
C ALA A 31 -19.88 -6.88 1.58
N CYS A 32 -19.80 -6.65 0.26
CA CYS A 32 -20.94 -6.67 -0.64
C CYS A 32 -21.62 -8.05 -0.70
N TYR A 33 -20.83 -9.12 -0.80
CA TYR A 33 -21.35 -10.49 -0.83
C TYR A 33 -22.12 -10.86 0.45
N LEU A 34 -21.64 -10.41 1.62
CA LEU A 34 -22.31 -10.62 2.91
C LEU A 34 -23.46 -9.63 3.17
N MET A 35 -23.68 -8.63 2.29
CA MET A 35 -24.54 -7.45 2.54
C MET A 35 -24.30 -6.80 3.92
N ASN A 36 -23.05 -6.80 4.38
CA ASN A 36 -22.72 -6.33 5.72
C ASN A 36 -22.22 -4.88 5.66
N VAL A 37 -23.12 -3.94 5.95
CA VAL A 37 -22.82 -2.49 5.96
C VAL A 37 -21.76 -2.13 7.00
N ALA A 38 -21.68 -2.87 8.12
CA ALA A 38 -20.64 -2.64 9.13
C ALA A 38 -19.25 -3.03 8.61
N ALA A 39 -19.13 -4.08 7.81
CA ALA A 39 -17.88 -4.45 7.15
C ALA A 39 -17.44 -3.40 6.13
N ILE A 40 -18.40 -2.81 5.40
CA ILE A 40 -18.12 -1.69 4.49
C ILE A 40 -17.65 -0.45 5.25
N ALA A 41 -18.25 -0.14 6.40
CA ALA A 41 -17.83 0.99 7.22
C ALA A 41 -16.44 0.78 7.85
N LEU A 42 -16.05 -0.46 8.12
CA LEU A 42 -14.74 -0.80 8.69
C LEU A 42 -13.60 -0.73 7.67
N LEU A 43 -13.88 -0.91 6.37
CA LEU A 43 -12.89 -0.85 5.28
C LEU A 43 -11.99 0.40 5.29
N PRO A 44 -12.53 1.64 5.26
CA PRO A 44 -11.69 2.84 5.28
C PRO A 44 -10.86 2.95 6.56
N LEU A 45 -11.39 2.45 7.69
CA LEU A 45 -10.68 2.46 8.98
C LEU A 45 -9.51 1.47 8.98
N PHE A 46 -9.73 0.27 8.44
CA PHE A 46 -8.69 -0.75 8.24
C PHE A 46 -7.59 -0.26 7.29
N VAL A 47 -7.99 0.41 6.21
CA VAL A 47 -7.08 1.01 5.24
C VAL A 47 -6.22 2.10 5.87
N LEU A 48 -6.82 3.01 6.62
CA LEU A 48 -6.09 4.05 7.36
C LEU A 48 -5.13 3.45 8.38
N TYR A 49 -5.57 2.41 9.09
CA TYR A 49 -4.75 1.69 10.05
C TYR A 49 -3.53 1.05 9.37
N MET A 50 -3.74 0.24 8.33
CA MET A 50 -2.65 -0.35 7.52
C MET A 50 -1.70 0.71 6.97
N ASN A 51 -2.24 1.82 6.47
CA ASN A 51 -1.44 2.90 5.89
C ASN A 51 -0.58 3.64 6.92
N ARG A 52 -1.04 3.75 8.16
CA ARG A 52 -0.24 4.39 9.23
C ARG A 52 0.68 3.42 9.94
N PHE A 53 0.22 2.20 10.21
CA PHE A 53 0.96 1.23 11.03
C PHE A 53 1.88 0.30 10.24
N GLN A 54 1.56 -0.04 8.98
CA GLN A 54 2.46 -0.88 8.16
C GLN A 54 3.22 -0.05 7.14
N ILE A 55 2.52 0.78 6.34
CA ILE A 55 3.18 1.52 5.26
C ILE A 55 4.23 2.48 5.84
N ALA A 56 3.93 3.25 6.89
CA ALA A 56 4.89 4.22 7.42
C ALA A 56 6.22 3.63 7.94
N PRO A 57 6.26 2.55 8.75
CA PRO A 57 7.52 1.92 9.13
C PRO A 57 8.21 1.19 7.97
N GLU A 58 7.45 0.60 7.04
CA GLU A 58 8.03 -0.03 5.85
C GLU A 58 8.71 1.00 4.94
N GLU A 59 8.08 2.17 4.71
CA GLU A 59 8.71 3.27 3.98
C GLU A 59 9.96 3.79 4.69
N ARG A 60 9.97 3.86 6.03
CA ARG A 60 11.19 4.23 6.78
C ARG A 60 12.30 3.21 6.62
N PHE A 61 11.96 1.93 6.64
CA PHE A 61 12.93 0.86 6.44
C PHE A 61 13.51 0.89 5.01
N LEU A 62 12.64 1.11 4.01
CA LEU A 62 13.05 1.27 2.61
C LEU A 62 13.89 2.53 2.42
N LEU A 63 13.54 3.65 3.06
CA LEU A 63 14.34 4.87 3.04
C LEU A 63 15.72 4.64 3.70
N GLN A 64 15.80 3.93 4.81
CA GLN A 64 17.09 3.59 5.44
C GLN A 64 17.93 2.65 4.57
N LYS A 65 17.28 1.74 3.84
CA LYS A 65 17.96 0.71 3.03
C LYS A 65 18.39 1.21 1.65
N PHE A 66 17.59 2.04 1.00
CA PHE A 66 17.79 2.51 -0.38
C PHE A 66 18.05 4.03 -0.48
N GLY A 67 17.85 4.79 0.59
CA GLY A 67 18.21 6.22 0.65
C GLY A 67 17.63 7.04 -0.49
N ALA A 68 18.53 7.65 -1.27
CA ALA A 68 18.20 8.55 -2.38
C ALA A 68 17.38 7.89 -3.49
N ASP A 69 17.58 6.61 -3.79
CA ASP A 69 16.81 5.89 -4.82
C ASP A 69 15.34 5.77 -4.44
N TYR A 70 15.06 5.54 -3.15
CA TYR A 70 13.70 5.51 -2.63
C TYR A 70 13.07 6.90 -2.59
N GLN A 71 13.86 7.93 -2.30
CA GLN A 71 13.40 9.31 -2.26
C GLN A 71 12.96 9.81 -3.65
N ALA A 72 13.76 9.55 -4.68
CA ALA A 72 13.41 9.84 -6.08
C ALA A 72 12.17 9.04 -6.54
N TYR A 73 11.98 7.83 -6.02
CA TYR A 73 10.78 7.03 -6.27
C TYR A 73 9.53 7.61 -5.57
N CYS A 74 9.66 8.07 -4.32
CA CYS A 74 8.57 8.73 -3.59
C CYS A 74 8.11 10.02 -4.25
N GLU A 75 9.00 10.75 -4.94
CA GLU A 75 8.66 11.95 -5.72
C GLU A 75 7.92 11.61 -7.01
N ARG A 76 8.24 10.47 -7.64
CA ARG A 76 7.60 10.04 -8.89
C ARG A 76 6.24 9.37 -8.70
N VAL A 77 6.02 8.71 -7.57
CA VAL A 77 4.83 7.87 -7.35
C VAL A 77 4.13 8.26 -6.05
N ARG A 78 2.83 8.55 -6.12
CA ARG A 78 2.03 8.86 -4.94
C ARG A 78 1.77 7.62 -4.10
N ARG A 79 1.49 7.86 -2.82
CA ARG A 79 1.27 6.81 -1.80
C ARG A 79 0.03 5.97 -2.09
N TRP A 80 -1.00 6.63 -2.61
CA TRP A 80 -2.27 6.09 -3.09
C TRP A 80 -2.60 6.89 -4.35
N LEU A 81 -2.59 6.25 -5.54
CA LEU A 81 -2.84 6.84 -6.87
C LEU A 81 -2.15 8.20 -7.16
#